data_AF-A0A7W1A1G2-F1
#
_entry.id   AF-A0A7W1A1G2-F1
#
_cell.length_a   1.000
_cell.length_b   1.000
_cell.length_c   1.000
_cell.angle_alpha   90.00
_cell.angle_beta   90.00
_cell.angle_gamma   90.00
#
_symmetry.space_group_name_H-M   'P 1'
#
loop_
_entity.id
_entity.type
_entity.pdbx_description
1 polymer ?
#
loop_
_entity_poly.entity_id
_entity_poly.type
_entity_poly.pdbx_seq_one_letter_code
_entity_poly.pdbx_strand_id
1 'polypeptide(L)'
;MHRAAACLVLALLAACPSKKPGGTTPPPSVPGVGCPAASSVYVASFVSPPQGEQGHSGWVLPLHDAKVGSVDGRPGYAPIDAATAQAAGVPVAPTNLWLVMPNAPSCKPTLGTYYAAAIDTPPNISYGVELVGCPAPQDPSDAVAIVLVSDAPPSECKVYPPRPVAARLGEVDKQGVWSRPTKSTPIPPAFAVAVPQRTCNPPDCEMLWSIAEVNVDGKPVAWAGAVNWLEIPPGAPPSSQCQWKADTFSGFFIAGPDGTPVQVTTGQDHPLVLSAVLADKTGPHVLLAEGTGEYTAYDLANGVAAVGRHLVWLLGPPDSYGALDKIGPECQ
;
A
#
# COMPACT_ATOMS: atom_id res chain seq x y z
N MET A 1 -56.83 26.64 39.88
CA MET A 1 -57.21 27.99 40.38
C MET A 1 -55.98 28.63 40.99
N HIS A 2 -55.60 29.83 40.51
CA HIS A 2 -54.68 30.81 41.15
C HIS A 2 -53.20 30.37 41.26
N ARG A 3 -52.16 31.21 41.11
CA ARG A 3 -51.95 32.61 40.74
C ARG A 3 -50.44 32.75 40.48
N ALA A 4 -50.06 33.71 39.64
CA ALA A 4 -48.69 34.13 39.38
C ALA A 4 -48.00 34.77 40.60
N ALA A 5 -46.65 34.75 40.62
CA ALA A 5 -45.85 35.84 41.17
C ALA A 5 -44.44 35.83 40.53
N ALA A 6 -44.11 36.94 39.86
CA ALA A 6 -42.84 37.22 39.24
C ALA A 6 -41.79 37.61 40.29
N CYS A 7 -40.53 37.22 40.07
CA CYS A 7 -39.38 37.82 40.75
C CYS A 7 -38.42 38.40 39.71
N LEU A 8 -38.45 39.72 39.65
CA LEU A 8 -37.45 40.61 39.05
C LEU A 8 -36.11 40.37 39.77
N VAL A 9 -35.03 40.12 39.02
CA VAL A 9 -33.66 40.31 39.52
C VAL A 9 -32.99 41.34 38.62
N LEU A 10 -32.83 42.56 39.16
CA LEU A 10 -31.97 43.59 38.60
C LEU A 10 -30.51 43.13 38.70
N ALA A 11 -29.86 42.91 37.56
CA ALA A 11 -28.42 42.78 37.48
C ALA A 11 -27.80 44.19 37.36
N LEU A 12 -27.07 44.60 38.41
CA LEU A 12 -26.25 45.81 38.43
C LEU A 12 -25.04 45.63 37.50
N LEU A 13 -24.96 46.48 36.48
CA LEU A 13 -23.84 46.64 35.56
C LEU A 13 -22.64 47.28 36.28
N ALA A 14 -21.60 46.49 36.56
CA ALA A 14 -20.26 47.00 36.79
C ALA A 14 -19.49 46.94 35.46
N ALA A 15 -19.19 48.13 34.91
CA ALA A 15 -18.45 48.28 33.67
C ALA A 15 -16.98 47.87 33.84
N CYS A 16 -16.59 46.73 33.25
CA CYS A 16 -15.18 46.42 32.99
C CYS A 16 -14.70 47.25 31.79
N PRO A 17 -13.53 47.92 31.88
CA PRO A 17 -12.99 48.67 30.75
C PRO A 17 -12.68 47.71 29.60
N SER A 18 -13.16 48.06 28.40
CA SER A 18 -12.96 47.30 27.18
C SER A 18 -11.47 47.21 26.84
N LYS A 19 -10.88 46.04 27.07
CA LYS A 19 -9.55 45.70 26.57
C LYS A 19 -9.69 45.52 25.05
N LYS A 20 -9.19 46.48 24.27
CA LYS A 20 -9.06 46.36 22.81
C LYS A 20 -8.46 44.97 22.50
N PRO A 21 -9.11 44.12 21.67
CA PRO A 21 -8.45 42.96 21.15
C PRO A 21 -7.31 43.48 20.27
N GLY A 22 -6.08 43.38 20.76
CA GLY A 22 -4.92 43.44 19.90
C GLY A 22 -5.09 42.33 18.90
N GLY A 23 -5.39 42.67 17.65
CA GLY A 23 -5.40 41.73 16.56
C GLY A 23 -3.98 41.20 16.37
N THR A 24 -3.66 40.11 17.05
CA THR A 24 -2.60 39.22 16.61
C THR A 24 -3.08 38.64 15.29
N THR A 25 -2.60 39.23 14.19
CA THR A 25 -2.61 38.59 12.89
C THR A 25 -2.10 37.17 13.10
N PRO A 26 -2.86 36.12 12.73
CA PRO A 26 -2.34 34.75 12.78
C PRO A 26 -0.99 34.74 12.06
N PRO A 27 0.04 34.09 12.61
CA PRO A 27 1.28 33.92 11.88
C PRO A 27 0.93 33.30 10.51
N PRO A 28 1.55 33.78 9.41
CA PRO A 28 1.29 33.21 8.10
C PRO A 28 1.50 31.70 8.19
N SER A 29 0.49 30.93 7.81
CA SER A 29 0.59 29.48 7.73
C SER A 29 1.75 29.16 6.79
N VAL A 30 2.78 28.50 7.32
CA VAL A 30 3.88 28.00 6.50
C VAL A 30 3.26 27.08 5.44
N PRO A 31 3.49 27.32 4.13
CA PRO A 31 2.99 26.42 3.09
C PRO A 31 3.47 25.01 3.40
N GLY A 32 2.56 24.04 3.44
CA GLY A 32 2.97 22.67 3.69
C GLY A 32 3.68 22.09 2.48
N VAL A 33 4.49 21.06 2.70
CA VAL A 33 5.23 20.38 1.63
C VAL A 33 4.39 19.24 1.08
N GLY A 34 4.22 19.23 -0.24
CA GLY A 34 3.48 18.23 -1.00
C GLY A 34 4.23 16.91 -1.17
N CYS A 35 3.75 16.07 -2.08
CA CYS A 35 4.39 14.79 -2.34
C CYS A 35 5.67 14.95 -3.19
N PRO A 36 6.77 14.24 -2.87
CA PRO A 36 7.95 14.23 -3.72
C PRO A 36 7.72 13.34 -4.95
N ALA A 37 8.62 13.44 -5.94
CA ALA A 37 8.64 12.53 -7.08
C ALA A 37 8.92 11.09 -6.64
N ALA A 38 8.50 10.10 -7.45
CA ALA A 38 8.64 8.68 -7.16
C ALA A 38 10.09 8.23 -6.95
N SER A 39 11.07 8.88 -7.58
CA SER A 39 12.50 8.63 -7.32
C SER A 39 12.93 8.93 -5.88
N SER A 40 12.16 9.75 -5.17
CA SER A 40 12.35 10.18 -3.78
C SER A 40 11.37 9.51 -2.82
N VAL A 41 10.65 8.48 -3.28
CA VAL A 41 9.78 7.64 -2.47
C VAL A 41 10.43 6.26 -2.36
N TYR A 42 10.51 5.76 -1.14
CA TYR A 42 11.03 4.46 -0.80
C TYR A 42 10.01 3.73 0.06
N VAL A 43 10.23 2.44 0.29
CA VAL A 43 9.48 1.66 1.27
C VAL A 43 10.49 1.14 2.30
N ALA A 44 10.12 1.18 3.58
CA ALA A 44 10.87 0.66 4.72
C ALA A 44 10.08 -0.45 5.42
N SER A 45 10.78 -1.43 5.98
CA SER A 45 10.16 -2.57 6.66
C SER A 45 10.62 -2.61 8.11
N PHE A 46 9.74 -2.99 9.02
CA PHE A 46 10.10 -3.25 10.40
C PHE A 46 10.48 -4.72 10.54
N VAL A 47 11.77 -4.98 10.71
CA VAL A 47 12.29 -6.33 10.91
C VAL A 47 12.24 -6.66 12.41
N SER A 48 11.84 -7.88 12.73
CA SER A 48 11.94 -8.43 14.08
C SER A 48 12.37 -9.89 13.99
N PRO A 49 13.22 -10.38 14.91
CA PRO A 49 13.61 -11.77 14.91
C PRO A 49 12.39 -12.66 15.18
N PRO A 50 12.35 -13.88 14.61
CA PRO A 50 11.39 -14.89 14.98
C PRO A 50 11.37 -15.12 16.50
N GLN A 51 10.21 -15.51 17.02
CA GLN A 51 10.02 -15.70 18.46
C GLN A 51 11.01 -16.75 19.01
N GLY A 52 11.87 -16.33 19.94
CA GLY A 52 12.89 -17.20 20.54
C GLY A 52 14.28 -17.12 19.89
N GLU A 53 14.45 -16.35 18.83
CA GLU A 53 15.75 -16.07 18.22
C GLU A 53 16.35 -14.75 18.72
N GLN A 54 17.67 -14.69 18.82
CA GLN A 54 18.39 -13.44 19.01
C GLN A 54 18.61 -12.79 17.64
N GLY A 55 18.22 -11.52 17.49
CA GLY A 55 18.41 -10.80 16.23
C GLY A 55 18.10 -9.31 16.32
N HIS A 56 18.32 -8.61 15.22
CA HIS A 56 18.04 -7.18 15.09
C HIS A 56 16.53 -6.92 15.00
N SER A 57 16.05 -5.92 15.75
CA SER A 57 14.70 -5.40 15.59
C SER A 57 14.77 -3.90 15.32
N GLY A 58 14.10 -3.46 14.25
CA GLY A 58 14.16 -2.07 13.82
C GLY A 58 13.61 -1.86 12.43
N TRP A 59 13.44 -0.58 12.07
CA TRP A 59 13.13 -0.17 10.71
C TRP A 59 14.37 -0.31 9.84
N VAL A 60 14.22 -0.91 8.67
CA VAL A 60 15.26 -1.01 7.65
C VAL A 60 14.78 -0.39 6.34
N LEU A 61 15.67 0.33 5.68
CA LEU A 61 15.46 0.96 4.40
C LEU A 61 16.45 0.37 3.39
N PRO A 62 16.01 -0.51 2.49
CA PRO A 62 16.85 -0.97 1.42
C PRO A 62 17.05 0.10 0.36
N LEU A 63 18.24 0.05 -0.22
CA LEU A 63 18.74 1.02 -1.17
C LEU A 63 19.25 0.35 -2.44
N HIS A 64 19.62 -0.92 -2.37
CA HIS A 64 20.18 -1.68 -3.48
C HIS A 64 19.94 -3.19 -3.31
N ASP A 65 19.96 -3.91 -4.42
CA ASP A 65 19.88 -5.36 -4.45
C ASP A 65 20.88 -5.94 -5.46
N ALA A 66 21.33 -7.16 -5.19
CA ALA A 66 22.26 -7.89 -6.05
C ALA A 66 21.78 -9.33 -6.28
N LYS A 67 21.31 -9.61 -7.50
CA LYS A 67 20.95 -10.97 -7.92
C LYS A 67 22.18 -11.88 -7.82
N VAL A 68 22.03 -13.00 -7.11
CA VAL A 68 23.09 -14.00 -6.92
C VAL A 68 22.60 -15.39 -7.33
N GLY A 69 23.52 -16.32 -7.58
CA GLY A 69 23.15 -17.71 -7.91
C GLY A 69 22.71 -18.54 -6.70
N SER A 70 23.16 -18.17 -5.50
CA SER A 70 22.79 -18.78 -4.22
C SER A 70 23.14 -17.82 -3.08
N VAL A 71 22.42 -17.96 -1.97
CA VAL A 71 22.69 -17.27 -0.70
C VAL A 71 23.21 -18.23 0.39
N ASP A 72 23.55 -19.47 0.03
CA ASP A 72 24.08 -20.47 0.96
C ASP A 72 25.33 -19.96 1.70
N GLY A 73 25.33 -20.11 3.02
CA GLY A 73 26.43 -19.64 3.88
C GLY A 73 26.48 -18.14 4.11
N ARG A 74 25.51 -17.37 3.59
CA ARG A 74 25.34 -15.95 3.94
C ARG A 74 24.41 -15.80 5.14
N PRO A 75 24.67 -14.83 6.04
CA PRO A 75 23.74 -14.53 7.12
C PRO A 75 22.44 -13.95 6.55
N GLY A 76 21.31 -14.29 7.18
CA GLY A 76 20.01 -13.69 6.84
C GLY A 76 20.02 -12.16 7.01
N TYR A 77 20.79 -11.66 7.97
CA TYR A 77 21.04 -10.23 8.19
C TYR A 77 22.42 -10.02 8.81
N ALA A 78 23.19 -9.06 8.31
CA ALA A 78 24.46 -8.65 8.91
C ALA A 78 24.71 -7.15 8.74
N PRO A 79 25.17 -6.45 9.80
CA PRO A 79 25.66 -5.10 9.67
C PRO A 79 26.95 -5.08 8.83
N ILE A 80 27.10 -4.06 8.00
CA ILE A 80 28.30 -3.81 7.20
C ILE A 80 28.74 -2.35 7.36
N ASP A 81 30.01 -2.07 7.11
CA ASP A 81 30.47 -0.67 7.06
C ASP A 81 30.10 0.00 5.73
N ALA A 82 30.16 1.34 5.71
CA ALA A 82 29.82 2.12 4.52
C ALA A 82 30.75 1.84 3.32
N ALA A 83 32.02 1.48 3.57
CA ALA A 83 32.97 1.15 2.52
C ALA A 83 32.59 -0.17 1.82
N THR A 84 32.15 -1.17 2.58
CA THR A 84 31.65 -2.46 2.08
C THR A 84 30.35 -2.26 1.30
N ALA A 85 29.42 -1.44 1.82
CA ALA A 85 28.19 -1.10 1.10
C ALA A 85 28.50 -0.40 -0.24
N GLN A 86 29.39 0.60 -0.24
CA GLN A 86 29.78 1.30 -1.45
C GLN A 86 30.49 0.37 -2.46
N ALA A 87 31.35 -0.54 -1.99
CA ALA A 87 32.00 -1.54 -2.83
C ALA A 87 30.99 -2.51 -3.47
N ALA A 88 29.85 -2.74 -2.82
CA ALA A 88 28.73 -3.51 -3.36
C ALA A 88 27.81 -2.69 -4.30
N GLY A 89 28.11 -1.42 -4.57
CA GLY A 89 27.33 -0.57 -5.46
C GLY A 89 26.15 0.15 -4.79
N VAL A 90 26.04 0.08 -3.46
CA VAL A 90 24.96 0.75 -2.72
C VAL A 90 25.08 2.26 -2.87
N PRO A 91 24.02 2.97 -3.28
CA PRO A 91 24.05 4.43 -3.37
C PRO A 91 24.14 5.05 -1.97
N VAL A 92 24.60 6.30 -1.90
CA VAL A 92 24.61 7.06 -0.65
C VAL A 92 23.19 7.16 -0.11
N ALA A 93 23.00 6.77 1.15
CA ALA A 93 21.71 6.85 1.81
C ALA A 93 21.21 8.31 1.88
N PRO A 94 19.94 8.57 1.53
CA PRO A 94 19.34 9.90 1.65
C PRO A 94 19.22 10.34 3.11
N THR A 95 19.47 11.63 3.40
CA THR A 95 19.59 12.14 4.78
C THR A 95 18.31 12.78 5.33
N ASN A 96 17.40 13.23 4.47
CA ASN A 96 16.18 13.94 4.85
C ASN A 96 14.96 13.03 4.71
N LEU A 97 14.94 11.96 5.51
CA LEU A 97 13.91 10.93 5.46
C LEU A 97 12.72 11.25 6.37
N TRP A 98 11.53 10.93 5.90
CA TRP A 98 10.29 10.95 6.67
C TRP A 98 9.58 9.62 6.49
N LEU A 99 9.45 8.87 7.58
CA LEU A 99 8.66 7.65 7.64
C LEU A 99 7.18 8.03 7.79
N VAL A 100 6.36 7.59 6.84
CA VAL A 100 4.93 7.88 6.73
C VAL A 100 4.18 6.56 6.76
N MET A 101 3.29 6.43 7.75
CA MET A 101 2.39 5.29 7.90
C MET A 101 0.94 5.77 7.78
N PRO A 102 0.02 4.93 7.31
CA PRO A 102 -1.41 5.28 7.33
C PRO A 102 -1.86 5.65 8.75
N ASN A 103 -2.55 6.77 8.89
CA ASN A 103 -3.18 7.23 10.15
C ASN A 103 -2.22 7.51 11.33
N ALA A 104 -0.91 7.56 11.11
CA ALA A 104 0.07 7.95 12.12
C ALA A 104 0.78 9.27 11.74
N PRO A 105 1.23 10.08 12.72
CA PRO A 105 2.09 11.22 12.42
C PRO A 105 3.38 10.77 11.74
N SER A 106 3.85 11.55 10.76
CA SER A 106 5.15 11.30 10.12
C SER A 106 6.27 11.36 11.15
N CYS A 107 7.22 10.43 11.06
CA CYS A 107 8.41 10.38 11.91
C CYS A 107 9.67 10.70 11.09
N LYS A 108 10.61 11.47 11.65
CA LYS A 108 11.92 11.72 11.04
C LYS A 108 12.96 10.78 11.65
N PRO A 109 13.33 9.66 11.01
CA PRO A 109 14.38 8.80 11.50
C PRO A 109 15.77 9.42 11.30
N THR A 110 16.76 8.89 12.02
CA THR A 110 18.18 9.05 11.72
C THR A 110 18.73 7.80 11.06
N LEU A 111 19.72 7.95 10.18
CA LEU A 111 20.42 6.83 9.58
C LEU A 111 21.26 6.09 10.64
N GLY A 112 21.09 4.78 10.70
CA GLY A 112 21.87 3.85 11.52
C GLY A 112 22.98 3.18 10.71
N THR A 113 23.22 1.91 10.98
CA THR A 113 24.26 1.11 10.32
C THR A 113 23.79 0.65 8.94
N TYR A 114 24.72 0.48 8.00
CA TYR A 114 24.43 -0.25 6.76
C TYR A 114 24.24 -1.74 7.06
N TYR A 115 23.44 -2.42 6.25
CA TYR A 115 23.25 -3.85 6.34
C TYR A 115 23.33 -4.54 4.98
N ALA A 116 23.57 -5.86 5.03
CA ALA A 116 23.32 -6.80 3.96
C ALA A 116 22.44 -7.94 4.47
N ALA A 117 21.50 -8.39 3.66
CA ALA A 117 20.57 -9.45 4.02
C ALA A 117 20.35 -10.43 2.86
N ALA A 118 20.46 -11.72 3.14
CA ALA A 118 20.19 -12.79 2.19
C ALA A 118 18.68 -13.00 2.00
N ILE A 119 18.26 -13.17 0.75
CA ILE A 119 16.89 -13.49 0.36
C ILE A 119 16.95 -14.79 -0.46
N ASP A 120 16.23 -15.82 -0.03
CA ASP A 120 16.35 -17.17 -0.60
C ASP A 120 15.58 -17.36 -1.92
N THR A 121 14.48 -16.62 -2.15
CA THR A 121 13.60 -16.87 -3.30
C THR A 121 13.01 -15.58 -3.87
N PRO A 122 13.43 -15.18 -5.10
CA PRO A 122 14.62 -15.66 -5.80
C PRO A 122 15.91 -15.30 -5.02
N PRO A 123 17.01 -16.07 -5.17
CA PRO A 123 18.28 -15.76 -4.50
C PRO A 123 18.77 -14.33 -4.79
N ASN A 124 18.81 -13.48 -3.76
CA ASN A 124 19.22 -12.08 -3.85
C ASN A 124 19.89 -11.64 -2.54
N ILE A 125 20.65 -10.55 -2.59
CA ILE A 125 21.16 -9.86 -1.41
C ILE A 125 20.60 -8.44 -1.41
N SER A 126 19.82 -8.11 -0.40
CA SER A 126 19.35 -6.75 -0.18
C SER A 126 20.37 -5.98 0.67
N TYR A 127 20.68 -4.76 0.25
CA TYR A 127 21.55 -3.84 0.97
C TYR A 127 20.78 -2.58 1.32
N GLY A 128 21.04 -2.04 2.51
CA GLY A 128 20.34 -0.86 2.97
C GLY A 128 20.94 -0.24 4.21
N VAL A 129 20.13 0.56 4.88
CA VAL A 129 20.45 1.24 6.14
C VAL A 129 19.36 1.02 7.16
N GLU A 130 19.75 0.92 8.42
CA GLU A 130 18.84 0.96 9.55
C GLU A 130 18.28 2.38 9.73
N LEU A 131 17.02 2.47 10.14
CA LEU A 131 16.35 3.72 10.49
C LEU A 131 16.06 3.73 11.99
N VAL A 132 16.63 4.72 12.68
CA VAL A 132 16.58 4.82 14.15
C VAL A 132 15.69 5.99 14.58
N GLY A 133 14.98 5.82 15.68
CA GLY A 133 14.21 6.89 16.34
C GLY A 133 12.73 6.93 16.01
N CYS A 134 12.25 6.10 15.08
CA CYS A 134 10.82 5.91 14.83
C CYS A 134 10.26 4.73 15.63
N PRO A 135 9.01 4.83 16.12
CA PRO A 135 8.38 3.77 16.90
C PRO A 135 8.19 2.51 16.05
N ALA A 136 8.30 1.35 16.70
CA ALA A 136 7.85 0.10 16.12
C ALA A 136 6.35 0.17 15.79
N PRO A 137 5.88 -0.55 14.75
CA PRO A 137 4.46 -0.68 14.49
C PRO A 137 3.78 -1.40 15.66
N GLN A 138 2.53 -1.03 15.95
CA GLN A 138 1.75 -1.69 17.01
C GLN A 138 1.15 -3.01 16.53
N ASP A 139 0.82 -3.09 15.25
CA ASP A 139 0.31 -4.28 14.58
C ASP A 139 1.41 -4.83 13.64
N PRO A 140 1.76 -6.12 13.70
CA PRO A 140 2.70 -6.73 12.75
C PRO A 140 2.29 -6.59 11.27
N SER A 141 1.00 -6.39 10.97
CA SER A 141 0.53 -6.08 9.62
C SER A 141 0.91 -4.67 9.14
N ASP A 142 1.28 -3.77 10.05
CA ASP A 142 1.82 -2.44 9.77
C ASP A 142 3.37 -2.43 9.72
N ALA A 143 4.00 -3.60 9.53
CA ALA A 143 5.47 -3.72 9.44
C ALA A 143 6.08 -3.16 8.14
N VAL A 144 5.33 -2.37 7.38
CA VAL A 144 5.77 -1.68 6.17
C VAL A 144 5.37 -0.21 6.27
N ALA A 145 6.29 0.69 5.91
CA ALA A 145 6.07 2.13 5.91
C ALA A 145 6.62 2.77 4.64
N ILE A 146 6.02 3.87 4.21
CA ILE A 146 6.48 4.65 3.07
C ILE A 146 7.49 5.67 3.56
N VAL A 147 8.64 5.78 2.91
CA VAL A 147 9.68 6.75 3.26
C VAL A 147 9.78 7.81 2.18
N LEU A 148 9.59 9.07 2.58
CA LEU A 148 9.66 10.23 1.70
C LEU A 148 10.97 10.99 1.94
N VAL A 149 11.71 11.29 0.88
CA VAL A 149 12.87 12.19 0.94
C VAL A 149 12.40 13.64 0.78
N SER A 150 12.49 14.44 1.84
CA SER A 150 12.04 15.83 1.86
C SER A 150 12.75 16.65 2.94
N ASP A 151 13.21 17.85 2.59
CA ASP A 151 13.92 18.75 3.51
C ASP A 151 13.07 19.21 4.71
N ALA A 152 11.74 19.23 4.54
CA ALA A 152 10.75 19.58 5.56
C ALA A 152 9.67 18.49 5.67
N PRO A 153 8.92 18.43 6.79
CA PRO A 153 7.86 17.44 6.94
C PRO A 153 6.89 17.49 5.75
N PRO A 154 6.58 16.36 5.11
CA PRO A 154 5.69 16.29 3.94
C PRO A 154 4.22 16.40 4.37
N SER A 155 3.88 17.52 5.03
CA SER A 155 2.63 17.71 5.76
C SER A 155 1.37 17.77 4.88
N GLU A 156 1.52 18.02 3.57
CA GLU A 156 0.42 17.99 2.61
C GLU A 156 0.36 16.67 1.83
N CYS A 157 1.40 15.83 1.89
CA CYS A 157 1.41 14.53 1.23
C CYS A 157 0.68 13.48 2.08
N LYS A 158 -0.35 12.87 1.52
CA LYS A 158 -1.18 11.86 2.18
C LYS A 158 -1.04 10.52 1.46
N VAL A 159 -1.13 9.45 2.24
CA VAL A 159 -1.15 8.07 1.77
C VAL A 159 -2.60 7.62 1.63
N TYR A 160 -2.98 7.19 0.44
CA TYR A 160 -4.30 6.64 0.13
C TYR A 160 -4.16 5.15 -0.24
N PRO A 161 -4.48 4.22 0.68
CA PRO A 161 -4.45 2.78 0.37
C PRO A 161 -5.66 2.37 -0.50
N PRO A 162 -5.57 1.27 -1.26
CA PRO A 162 -6.72 0.72 -1.98
C PRO A 162 -7.78 0.25 -1.00
N ARG A 163 -9.05 0.48 -1.34
CA ARG A 163 -10.21 0.02 -0.56
C ARG A 163 -11.08 -0.88 -1.42
N PRO A 164 -11.54 -2.04 -0.90
CA PRO A 164 -12.50 -2.87 -1.62
C PRO A 164 -13.76 -2.08 -1.95
N VAL A 165 -14.19 -2.07 -3.21
CA VAL A 165 -15.40 -1.37 -3.66
C VAL A 165 -16.48 -2.31 -4.16
N ALA A 166 -16.09 -3.44 -4.74
CA ALA A 166 -17.02 -4.44 -5.22
C ALA A 166 -16.32 -5.79 -5.35
N ALA A 167 -17.05 -6.87 -5.12
CA ALA A 167 -16.58 -8.22 -5.38
C ALA A 167 -17.75 -9.17 -5.68
N ARG A 168 -17.44 -10.23 -6.42
CA ARG A 168 -18.27 -11.41 -6.59
C ARG A 168 -17.42 -12.63 -6.29
N LEU A 169 -17.43 -13.02 -5.01
CA LEU A 169 -16.68 -14.15 -4.47
C LEU A 169 -17.66 -15.26 -4.09
N GLY A 170 -17.18 -16.50 -4.10
CA GLY A 170 -17.92 -17.58 -3.46
C GLY A 170 -17.79 -17.52 -1.94
N GLU A 171 -18.60 -18.32 -1.25
CA GLU A 171 -18.62 -18.40 0.20
C GLU A 171 -18.10 -19.76 0.66
N VAL A 172 -17.22 -19.77 1.66
CA VAL A 172 -16.79 -21.01 2.31
C VAL A 172 -17.64 -21.21 3.56
N ASP A 173 -18.32 -22.34 3.66
CA ASP A 173 -19.13 -22.67 4.82
C ASP A 173 -18.26 -23.09 6.02
N LYS A 174 -18.90 -23.38 7.16
CA LYS A 174 -18.20 -23.78 8.39
C LYS A 174 -17.49 -25.13 8.28
N GLN A 175 -17.79 -25.90 7.23
CA GLN A 175 -17.20 -27.20 6.94
C GLN A 175 -16.06 -27.08 5.90
N GLY A 176 -15.73 -25.86 5.45
CA GLY A 176 -14.71 -25.64 4.44
C GLY A 176 -15.19 -25.91 3.01
N VAL A 177 -16.49 -26.10 2.80
CA VAL A 177 -17.05 -26.33 1.47
C VAL A 177 -17.34 -24.97 0.83
N TRP A 178 -16.78 -24.77 -0.36
CA TRP A 178 -17.00 -23.52 -1.09
C TRP A 178 -18.29 -23.62 -1.91
N SER A 179 -19.02 -22.50 -1.97
CA SER A 179 -20.28 -22.35 -2.65
C SER A 179 -20.22 -21.19 -3.64
N ARG A 180 -20.84 -21.38 -4.80
CA ARG A 180 -20.87 -20.36 -5.87
C ARG A 180 -21.61 -19.10 -5.40
N PRO A 181 -21.21 -17.90 -5.86
CA PRO A 181 -21.97 -16.68 -5.61
C PRO A 181 -23.37 -16.79 -6.22
N THR A 182 -24.40 -16.61 -5.39
CA THR A 182 -25.81 -16.71 -5.81
C THR A 182 -26.34 -15.43 -6.46
N LYS A 183 -25.68 -14.29 -6.23
CA LYS A 183 -26.06 -12.99 -6.80
C LYS A 183 -25.33 -12.76 -8.11
N SER A 184 -26.08 -12.31 -9.11
CA SER A 184 -25.52 -11.74 -10.33
C SER A 184 -25.16 -10.29 -10.05
N THR A 185 -23.88 -10.04 -9.76
CA THR A 185 -23.33 -8.69 -9.61
C THR A 185 -22.43 -8.43 -10.83
N PRO A 186 -22.69 -7.38 -11.63
CA PRO A 186 -21.81 -7.01 -12.73
C PRO A 186 -20.53 -6.37 -12.19
N ILE A 187 -19.44 -6.51 -12.95
CA ILE A 187 -18.20 -5.76 -12.71
C ILE A 187 -18.50 -4.26 -12.82
N PRO A 188 -17.98 -3.39 -11.94
CA PRO A 188 -18.19 -1.95 -12.02
C PRO A 188 -17.88 -1.41 -13.44
N PRO A 189 -18.77 -0.60 -14.06
CA PRO A 189 -18.60 -0.17 -15.44
C PRO A 189 -17.26 0.52 -15.74
N ALA A 190 -16.73 1.27 -14.77
CA ALA A 190 -15.43 1.91 -14.88
C ALA A 190 -14.32 0.90 -15.14
N PHE A 191 -14.33 -0.27 -14.48
CA PHE A 191 -13.32 -1.31 -14.62
C PHE A 191 -13.63 -2.31 -15.74
N ALA A 192 -14.91 -2.52 -16.05
CA ALA A 192 -15.36 -3.52 -17.03
C ALA A 192 -14.73 -3.35 -18.42
N VAL A 193 -14.35 -2.12 -18.81
CA VAL A 193 -13.68 -1.83 -20.09
C VAL A 193 -12.27 -2.39 -20.18
N ALA A 194 -11.59 -2.58 -19.04
CA ALA A 194 -10.24 -3.14 -18.97
C ALA A 194 -10.25 -4.68 -18.89
N VAL A 195 -11.39 -5.29 -18.55
CA VAL A 195 -11.51 -6.75 -18.41
C VAL A 195 -11.67 -7.40 -19.79
N PRO A 196 -10.81 -8.38 -20.14
CA PRO A 196 -10.96 -9.15 -21.35
C PRO A 196 -12.36 -9.78 -21.45
N GLN A 197 -13.02 -9.60 -22.59
CA GLN A 197 -14.32 -10.21 -22.83
C GLN A 197 -14.15 -11.71 -23.05
N ARG A 198 -14.75 -12.52 -22.18
CA ARG A 198 -14.73 -13.98 -22.24
C ARG A 198 -16.14 -14.55 -22.14
N THR A 199 -16.41 -15.58 -22.92
CA THR A 199 -17.65 -16.35 -22.81
C THR A 199 -17.54 -17.27 -21.60
N CYS A 200 -18.31 -16.99 -20.55
CA CYS A 200 -18.40 -17.81 -19.34
C CYS A 200 -19.87 -17.99 -18.98
N ASN A 201 -20.44 -19.13 -19.37
CA ASN A 201 -21.86 -19.41 -19.19
C ASN A 201 -22.06 -20.45 -18.09
N PRO A 202 -22.85 -20.14 -17.05
CA PRO A 202 -23.32 -21.15 -16.11
C PRO A 202 -24.15 -22.23 -16.83
N PRO A 203 -24.09 -23.51 -16.40
CA PRO A 203 -23.43 -23.98 -15.18
C PRO A 203 -21.96 -24.38 -15.36
N ASP A 204 -21.46 -24.41 -16.60
CA ASP A 204 -20.15 -24.97 -17.00
C ASP A 204 -18.98 -23.99 -16.74
N CYS A 205 -19.29 -22.74 -16.41
CA CYS A 205 -18.30 -21.74 -16.02
C CYS A 205 -18.82 -20.84 -14.90
N GLU A 206 -17.90 -20.36 -14.06
CA GLU A 206 -18.18 -19.40 -12.99
C GLU A 206 -17.16 -18.26 -13.03
N MET A 207 -17.64 -17.01 -13.15
CA MET A 207 -16.78 -15.82 -13.22
C MET A 207 -16.72 -15.11 -11.87
N LEU A 208 -15.61 -15.25 -11.15
CA LEU A 208 -15.38 -14.58 -9.87
C LEU A 208 -14.52 -13.34 -10.07
N TRP A 209 -14.68 -12.32 -9.23
CA TRP A 209 -13.88 -11.10 -9.33
C TRP A 209 -13.87 -10.30 -8.03
N SER A 210 -12.86 -9.46 -7.86
CA SER A 210 -12.68 -8.56 -6.72
C SER A 210 -12.00 -7.30 -7.20
N ILE A 211 -12.56 -6.14 -6.86
CA ILE A 211 -12.06 -4.82 -7.26
C ILE A 211 -11.88 -3.94 -6.03
N ALA A 212 -10.71 -3.32 -5.94
CA ALA A 212 -10.40 -2.25 -5.02
C ALA A 212 -10.09 -0.95 -5.78
N GLU A 213 -10.33 0.18 -5.12
CA GLU A 213 -10.10 1.52 -5.67
C GLU A 213 -9.28 2.35 -4.68
N VAL A 214 -8.40 3.18 -5.22
CA VAL A 214 -7.81 4.30 -4.49
C VAL A 214 -8.55 5.58 -4.88
N ASN A 215 -9.17 6.19 -3.89
CA ASN A 215 -9.98 7.40 -4.06
C ASN A 215 -9.28 8.59 -3.39
N VAL A 216 -8.94 9.60 -4.19
CA VAL A 216 -8.35 10.87 -3.73
C VAL A 216 -9.40 11.95 -3.82
N ASP A 217 -9.80 12.49 -2.67
CA ASP A 217 -10.77 13.60 -2.53
C ASP A 217 -12.08 13.37 -3.31
N GLY A 218 -12.63 12.16 -3.23
CA GLY A 218 -13.89 11.78 -3.86
C GLY A 218 -13.75 11.28 -5.29
N LYS A 219 -12.54 11.23 -5.85
CA LYS A 219 -12.28 10.79 -7.23
C LYS A 219 -11.47 9.49 -7.26
N PRO A 220 -11.94 8.45 -7.96
CA PRO A 220 -11.12 7.29 -8.30
C PRO A 220 -9.88 7.74 -9.10
N VAL A 221 -8.69 7.33 -8.67
CA VAL A 221 -7.43 7.63 -9.39
C VAL A 221 -6.67 6.38 -9.81
N ALA A 222 -6.86 5.27 -9.09
CA ALA A 222 -6.28 3.98 -9.40
C ALA A 222 -7.20 2.84 -8.94
N TRP A 223 -7.05 1.68 -9.56
CA TRP A 223 -7.79 0.46 -9.25
C TRP A 223 -6.84 -0.71 -9.17
N ALA A 224 -7.19 -1.68 -8.33
CA ALA A 224 -6.61 -3.01 -8.33
C ALA A 224 -7.74 -4.01 -8.53
N GLY A 225 -7.50 -5.06 -9.30
CA GLY A 225 -8.54 -6.04 -9.48
C GLY A 225 -8.06 -7.32 -10.12
N ALA A 226 -8.83 -8.37 -9.86
CA ALA A 226 -8.68 -9.64 -10.55
C ALA A 226 -10.05 -10.21 -10.94
N VAL A 227 -10.03 -11.01 -12.01
CA VAL A 227 -11.15 -11.75 -12.56
C VAL A 227 -10.68 -13.17 -12.85
N ASN A 228 -11.36 -14.15 -12.26
CA ASN A 228 -11.11 -15.57 -12.50
C ASN A 228 -12.31 -16.20 -13.21
N TRP A 229 -12.04 -16.84 -14.34
CA TRP A 229 -13.02 -17.69 -15.05
C TRP A 229 -12.73 -19.15 -14.70
N LEU A 230 -13.60 -19.73 -13.87
CA LEU A 230 -13.48 -21.12 -13.43
C LEU A 230 -14.22 -22.04 -14.41
N GLU A 231 -13.49 -22.94 -15.07
CA GLU A 231 -14.06 -24.00 -15.89
C GLU A 231 -14.52 -25.17 -15.02
N ILE A 232 -15.81 -25.51 -15.10
CA ILE A 232 -16.43 -26.53 -14.26
C ILE A 232 -16.74 -27.74 -15.13
N PRO A 233 -16.07 -28.89 -14.90
CA PRO A 233 -16.35 -30.10 -15.67
C PRO A 233 -17.83 -30.51 -15.56
N PRO A 234 -18.46 -31.01 -16.64
CA PRO A 234 -19.84 -31.47 -16.59
C PRO A 234 -20.06 -32.52 -15.49
N GLY A 235 -21.05 -32.27 -14.62
CA GLY A 235 -21.36 -33.16 -13.50
C GLY A 235 -20.34 -33.15 -12.35
N ALA A 236 -19.38 -32.21 -12.33
CA ALA A 236 -18.43 -32.06 -11.25
C ALA A 236 -19.14 -31.84 -9.90
N PRO A 237 -18.87 -32.66 -8.86
CA PRO A 237 -19.38 -32.41 -7.52
C PRO A 237 -18.67 -31.18 -6.91
N PRO A 238 -19.29 -30.48 -5.92
CA PRO A 238 -18.64 -29.36 -5.22
C PRO A 238 -17.26 -29.74 -4.64
N SER A 239 -17.08 -30.99 -4.21
CA SER A 239 -15.80 -31.47 -3.68
C SER A 239 -14.65 -31.49 -4.70
N SER A 240 -14.90 -31.36 -6.01
CA SER A 240 -13.84 -31.30 -7.03
C SER A 240 -13.40 -29.88 -7.38
N GLN A 241 -13.89 -28.87 -6.67
CA GLN A 241 -13.61 -27.45 -6.91
C GLN A 241 -12.12 -27.10 -7.01
N CYS A 242 -11.26 -27.82 -6.30
CA CYS A 242 -9.80 -27.64 -6.34
C CYS A 242 -9.14 -28.12 -7.64
N GLN A 243 -9.87 -28.83 -8.48
CA GLN A 243 -9.40 -29.34 -9.77
C GLN A 243 -9.93 -28.52 -10.95
N TRP A 244 -10.78 -27.53 -10.68
CA TRP A 244 -11.33 -26.66 -11.71
C TRP A 244 -10.22 -25.79 -12.25
N LYS A 245 -10.17 -25.64 -13.58
CA LYS A 245 -9.19 -24.76 -14.21
C LYS A 245 -9.63 -23.32 -14.02
N ALA A 246 -8.68 -22.46 -13.70
CA ALA A 246 -8.91 -21.02 -13.65
C ALA A 246 -8.09 -20.35 -14.76
N ASP A 247 -8.75 -19.51 -15.55
CA ASP A 247 -8.07 -18.46 -16.29
C ASP A 247 -8.16 -17.16 -15.49
N THR A 248 -7.04 -16.47 -15.31
CA THR A 248 -6.90 -15.32 -14.42
C THR A 248 -6.47 -14.09 -15.18
N PHE A 249 -7.22 -13.00 -14.99
CA PHE A 249 -6.82 -11.66 -15.37
C PHE A 249 -6.67 -10.83 -14.09
N SER A 250 -5.48 -10.29 -13.83
CA SER A 250 -5.26 -9.41 -12.68
C SER A 250 -4.27 -8.29 -12.99
N GLY A 251 -4.28 -7.29 -12.11
CA GLY A 251 -3.33 -6.18 -12.15
C GLY A 251 -3.87 -4.93 -11.47
N PHE A 252 -3.18 -3.82 -11.71
CA PHE A 252 -3.59 -2.50 -11.28
C PHE A 252 -3.56 -1.49 -12.42
N PHE A 253 -4.37 -0.45 -12.26
CA PHE A 253 -4.78 0.45 -13.32
C PHE A 253 -4.79 1.88 -12.79
N ILE A 254 -4.50 2.84 -13.65
CA ILE A 254 -4.62 4.28 -13.36
C ILE A 254 -5.65 4.91 -14.27
N ALA A 255 -6.18 6.08 -13.88
CA ALA A 255 -7.05 6.84 -14.76
C ALA A 255 -6.24 7.43 -15.93
N GLY A 256 -6.58 7.02 -17.16
CA GLY A 256 -6.06 7.60 -18.39
C GLY A 256 -6.53 9.04 -18.60
N PRO A 257 -6.04 9.74 -19.65
CA PRO A 257 -6.42 11.12 -19.94
C PRO A 257 -7.93 11.36 -20.12
N ASP A 258 -8.65 10.34 -20.59
CA ASP A 258 -10.10 10.33 -20.79
C ASP A 258 -10.88 9.71 -19.60
N GLY A 259 -10.18 9.36 -18.51
CA GLY A 259 -10.74 8.71 -17.33
C GLY A 259 -10.91 7.20 -17.46
N THR A 260 -10.57 6.59 -18.60
CA THR A 260 -10.61 5.12 -18.74
C THR A 260 -9.46 4.47 -17.97
N PRO A 261 -9.65 3.31 -17.34
CA PRO A 261 -8.55 2.63 -16.68
C PRO A 261 -7.51 2.14 -17.69
N VAL A 262 -6.26 2.49 -17.46
CA VAL A 262 -5.09 2.02 -18.20
C VAL A 262 -4.30 1.08 -17.29
N GLN A 263 -4.11 -0.16 -17.74
CA GLN A 263 -3.31 -1.12 -17.01
C GLN A 263 -1.86 -0.64 -16.94
N VAL A 264 -1.30 -0.61 -15.73
CA VAL A 264 0.12 -0.35 -15.57
C VAL A 264 0.84 -1.68 -15.77
N THR A 265 1.80 -1.70 -16.70
CA THR A 265 2.62 -2.89 -17.02
C THR A 265 4.12 -2.58 -17.05
N THR A 266 4.49 -1.31 -17.03
CA THR A 266 5.90 -0.89 -17.05
C THR A 266 6.54 -1.24 -15.71
N GLY A 267 7.80 -1.70 -15.71
CA GLY A 267 8.52 -2.01 -14.47
C GLY A 267 8.02 -3.25 -13.72
N GLN A 268 7.24 -4.11 -14.38
CA GLN A 268 6.73 -5.36 -13.82
C GLN A 268 7.43 -6.56 -14.47
N ASP A 269 8.58 -6.95 -13.92
CA ASP A 269 9.19 -8.25 -14.25
C ASP A 269 8.43 -9.41 -13.59
N HIS A 270 7.66 -9.10 -12.53
CA HIS A 270 6.82 -10.00 -11.76
C HIS A 270 5.47 -9.32 -11.41
N PRO A 271 4.45 -10.09 -11.02
CA PRO A 271 3.18 -9.52 -10.57
C PRO A 271 3.37 -8.61 -9.35
N LEU A 272 2.95 -7.36 -9.48
CA LEU A 272 2.88 -6.40 -8.38
C LEU A 272 1.42 -6.07 -8.07
N VAL A 273 1.16 -5.70 -6.82
CA VAL A 273 -0.15 -5.31 -6.32
C VAL A 273 -0.10 -3.86 -5.87
N LEU A 274 -1.11 -3.08 -6.24
CA LEU A 274 -1.27 -1.69 -5.80
C LEU A 274 -1.32 -1.64 -4.26
N SER A 275 -0.41 -0.91 -3.64
CA SER A 275 -0.36 -0.74 -2.18
C SER A 275 -0.84 0.64 -1.73
N ALA A 276 -0.53 1.69 -2.49
CA ALA A 276 -0.98 3.05 -2.18
C ALA A 276 -0.90 4.01 -3.37
N VAL A 277 -1.59 5.14 -3.26
CA VAL A 277 -1.28 6.37 -3.99
C VAL A 277 -0.92 7.47 -3.00
N LEU A 278 0.15 8.20 -3.29
CA LEU A 278 0.52 9.44 -2.62
C LEU A 278 -0.10 10.61 -3.37
N ALA A 279 -0.82 11.45 -2.65
CA ALA A 279 -1.46 12.63 -3.21
C ALA A 279 -1.37 13.83 -2.26
N ASP A 280 -1.40 15.02 -2.83
CA ASP A 280 -1.53 16.28 -2.12
C ASP A 280 -2.65 17.13 -2.73
N LYS A 281 -2.73 18.42 -2.34
CA LYS A 281 -3.78 19.34 -2.81
C LYS A 281 -3.83 19.53 -4.33
N THR A 282 -2.76 19.19 -5.05
CA THR A 282 -2.70 19.30 -6.52
C THR A 282 -3.12 18.02 -7.23
N GLY A 283 -3.27 16.90 -6.50
CA GLY A 283 -3.74 15.63 -7.02
C GLY A 283 -2.82 14.44 -6.69
N PRO A 284 -3.04 13.29 -7.34
CA PRO A 284 -2.17 12.12 -7.20
C PRO A 284 -0.81 12.35 -7.88
N HIS A 285 0.26 11.93 -7.21
CA HIS A 285 1.64 12.12 -7.70
C HIS A 285 2.39 10.82 -7.84
N VAL A 286 2.26 9.90 -6.87
CA VAL A 286 3.02 8.65 -6.86
C VAL A 286 2.07 7.49 -6.64
N LEU A 287 2.20 6.46 -7.48
CA LEU A 287 1.60 5.15 -7.23
C LEU A 287 2.67 4.21 -6.70
N LEU A 288 2.34 3.47 -5.64
CA LEU A 288 3.17 2.41 -5.10
C LEU A 288 2.53 1.06 -5.39
N ALA A 289 3.33 0.15 -5.93
CA ALA A 289 2.97 -1.24 -6.09
C ALA A 289 4.04 -2.12 -5.46
N GLU A 290 3.61 -3.15 -4.75
CA GLU A 290 4.45 -4.06 -3.98
C GLU A 290 4.20 -5.50 -4.43
N GLY A 291 5.26 -6.29 -4.43
CA GLY A 291 5.23 -7.71 -4.75
C GLY A 291 6.03 -8.50 -3.73
N THR A 292 6.20 -9.80 -3.98
CA THR A 292 6.98 -10.66 -3.09
C THR A 292 8.44 -10.22 -3.07
N GLY A 293 8.80 -9.45 -2.05
CA GLY A 293 10.16 -8.95 -1.87
C GLY A 293 10.56 -7.90 -2.88
N GLU A 294 9.64 -7.08 -3.38
CA GLU A 294 9.96 -5.96 -4.26
C GLU A 294 8.91 -4.85 -4.17
N TYR A 295 9.28 -3.64 -4.60
CA TYR A 295 8.33 -2.57 -4.81
C TYR A 295 8.73 -1.71 -6.01
N THR A 296 7.74 -1.03 -6.57
CA THR A 296 7.92 -0.01 -7.60
C THR A 296 7.12 1.24 -7.25
N ALA A 297 7.78 2.40 -7.32
CA ALA A 297 7.16 3.71 -7.23
C ALA A 297 7.09 4.32 -8.63
N TYR A 298 5.90 4.79 -8.99
CA TYR A 298 5.61 5.38 -10.29
C TYR A 298 5.24 6.85 -10.14
N ASP A 299 5.84 7.72 -10.93
CA ASP A 299 5.34 9.07 -11.13
C ASP A 299 4.04 9.01 -11.95
N LEU A 300 3.00 9.65 -11.44
CA LEU A 300 1.69 9.76 -12.08
C LEU A 300 1.59 11.13 -12.76
N ALA A 301 1.51 11.14 -14.08
CA ALA A 301 1.29 12.36 -14.84
C ALA A 301 0.51 12.09 -16.13
N ASN A 302 -0.53 12.88 -16.38
CA ASN A 302 -1.31 12.83 -17.62
C ASN A 302 -1.78 11.42 -18.01
N GLY A 303 -2.23 10.63 -17.03
CA GLY A 303 -2.70 9.26 -17.25
C GLY A 303 -1.61 8.25 -17.63
N VAL A 304 -0.34 8.58 -17.33
CA VAL A 304 0.81 7.69 -17.48
C VAL A 304 1.43 7.43 -16.12
N ALA A 305 1.85 6.18 -15.89
CA ALA A 305 2.68 5.76 -14.78
C ALA A 305 4.12 5.53 -15.29
N ALA A 306 5.05 6.38 -14.89
CA ALA A 306 6.46 6.25 -15.24
C ALA A 306 7.25 5.73 -14.04
N VAL A 307 8.10 4.72 -14.23
CA VAL A 307 8.93 4.17 -13.14
C VAL A 307 9.90 5.25 -12.66
N GLY A 308 9.75 5.69 -11.41
CA GLY A 308 10.70 6.57 -10.75
C GLY A 308 11.67 5.80 -9.85
N ARG A 309 11.21 4.67 -9.26
CA ARG A 309 12.04 3.75 -8.48
C ARG A 309 11.51 2.33 -8.57
N HIS A 310 12.42 1.38 -8.63
CA HIS A 310 12.16 -0.04 -8.48
C HIS A 310 13.27 -0.64 -7.61
N LEU A 311 12.91 -1.54 -6.69
CA LEU A 311 13.88 -2.20 -5.81
C LEU A 311 13.37 -3.56 -5.33
N VAL A 312 14.26 -4.55 -5.33
CA VAL A 312 14.03 -5.86 -4.69
C VAL A 312 14.52 -5.82 -3.24
N TRP A 313 13.70 -6.25 -2.27
CA TRP A 313 13.97 -6.14 -0.84
C TRP A 313 13.23 -7.17 0.04
N LEU A 314 13.39 -7.05 1.36
CA LEU A 314 12.93 -8.02 2.35
C LEU A 314 11.42 -7.91 2.67
N LEU A 315 10.77 -9.07 2.50
CA LEU A 315 9.64 -9.62 3.26
C LEU A 315 8.29 -8.89 3.21
N GLY A 316 7.35 -9.50 2.48
CA GLY A 316 6.09 -9.97 3.08
C GLY A 316 5.88 -11.42 2.66
N PRO A 317 5.14 -12.25 3.43
CA PRO A 317 4.68 -13.55 2.96
C PRO A 317 4.06 -13.41 1.56
N PRO A 318 4.28 -14.35 0.62
CA PRO A 318 3.58 -14.35 -0.67
C PRO A 318 2.05 -14.22 -0.51
N ASP A 319 1.53 -14.75 0.60
CA ASP A 319 0.12 -14.70 0.97
C ASP A 319 -0.40 -13.29 1.32
N SER A 320 0.48 -12.37 1.71
CA SER A 320 0.12 -10.98 2.05
C SER A 320 -0.26 -10.14 0.83
N TYR A 321 0.28 -10.48 -0.35
CA TYR A 321 0.03 -9.77 -1.60
C TYR A 321 -1.01 -10.49 -2.47
N GLY A 322 -1.17 -11.81 -2.30
CA GLY A 322 -2.07 -12.63 -3.11
C GLY A 322 -3.57 -12.52 -2.80
N ALA A 323 -4.01 -11.73 -1.81
CA ALA A 323 -5.42 -11.71 -1.40
C ALA A 323 -6.37 -11.21 -2.50
N LEU A 324 -5.88 -10.40 -3.45
CA LEU A 324 -6.65 -10.00 -4.63
C LEU A 324 -6.57 -11.02 -5.78
N ASP A 325 -5.53 -11.85 -5.84
CA ASP A 325 -5.34 -12.84 -6.92
C ASP A 325 -5.93 -14.22 -6.58
N LYS A 326 -6.06 -14.55 -5.30
CA LYS A 326 -6.67 -15.81 -4.82
C LYS A 326 -8.21 -15.72 -4.83
N ILE A 327 -8.78 -15.50 -6.01
CA ILE A 327 -10.24 -15.46 -6.20
C ILE A 327 -10.75 -16.86 -6.57
N GLY A 328 -11.19 -17.63 -5.59
CA GLY A 328 -11.73 -18.96 -5.84
C GLY A 328 -11.76 -19.86 -4.61
N PRO A 329 -12.01 -21.17 -4.80
CA PRO A 329 -11.85 -22.15 -3.75
C PRO A 329 -10.40 -22.17 -3.26
N GLU A 330 -10.20 -21.95 -1.96
CA GLU A 330 -8.89 -22.13 -1.33
C GLU A 330 -8.70 -23.63 -1.03
N CYS A 331 -7.64 -24.20 -1.59
CA CYS A 331 -7.35 -25.62 -1.50
C CYS A 331 -5.98 -25.80 -0.85
N GLN A 332 -5.96 -26.52 0.27
CA GLN A 332 -4.73 -26.89 0.99
C GLN A 332 -4.00 -28.04 0.29
#